data_AF-A0A0L0LGL9-F1
#
_entry.id   AF-A0A0L0LGL9-F1
#
_cell.length_a   1.000
_cell.length_b   1.000
_cell.length_c   1.000
_cell.angle_alpha   90.00
_cell.angle_beta   90.00
_cell.angle_gamma   90.00
#
_symmetry.space_group_name_H-M   'P 1'
#
loop_
_entity.id
_entity.type
_entity.pdbx_description
1 polymer ?
#
loop_
_entity_poly.entity_id
_entity_poly.type
_entity_poly.pdbx_seq_one_letter_code
_entity_poly.pdbx_strand_id
1 'polypeptide(L)'
;MSSFLILNNFHLGIELFGAITFFIAGWLFFKAYLIKRDKYSLIRSVGFWALCVWQIFSAVGGSSSVVLRLSLTVYSVGLLCILLSYAFEKLPDKPSYAFLALPVFNIATNFNILPTIFLILLSFLLFKQYYKDINKLLKWLAFGFVLLSLASIISNFVDPWSLNIMWILEYALKFLGFVSITLWIWNLLSFRVRQEMLIIFVSNGLFIALLIVTTFSSFFLRSLENETLRGLAASEKILNMQIDSLESRALATSQIISNNLDFASAAKARDIEDLSTIGNRILSNTGIQFMSVASRDGSVYFKNNFPITQGENLLSQSVGQESLEGRSATSVDVVGPEGLSIRATSPIYFQGKVIGIVMVGYLLDKEFTDSFKDNSGFETSLFVDNKVYASTTFLPESTTSIPKDEFWGSMKLLDQDIIGKSFKIQNSEDNDVATVVLSTTPGALVHSAETTNQMTILIVVLIVLGLILPLYRLTIYLTS
;
A
#
# COMPACT_ATOMS: atom_id res chain seq x y z
N MET A 1 11.04 0.48 4.39
CA MET A 1 10.05 1.57 4.56
C MET A 1 9.74 2.18 3.22
N SER A 2 8.59 1.80 2.67
CA SER A 2 8.06 2.48 1.49
C SER A 2 7.90 3.98 1.81
N SER A 3 8.23 4.81 0.83
CA SER A 3 7.98 6.24 0.83
C SER A 3 6.55 6.57 1.29
N PHE A 4 5.58 5.77 0.84
CA PHE A 4 4.18 5.85 1.18
C PHE A 4 3.90 5.85 2.70
N LEU A 5 4.53 4.96 3.47
CA LEU A 5 4.26 4.85 4.90
C LEU A 5 4.74 6.09 5.68
N ILE A 6 5.89 6.64 5.28
CA ILE A 6 6.44 7.87 5.88
C ILE A 6 5.54 9.06 5.53
N LEU A 7 5.15 9.17 4.26
CA LEU A 7 4.23 10.20 3.76
C LEU A 7 2.91 10.19 4.56
N ASN A 8 2.30 9.01 4.71
CA ASN A 8 1.02 8.84 5.37
C ASN A 8 1.07 9.22 6.86
N ASN A 9 2.11 8.80 7.58
CA ASN A 9 2.28 9.15 8.99
C ASN A 9 2.55 10.65 9.19
N PHE A 10 3.29 11.28 8.27
CA PHE A 10 3.57 12.71 8.32
C PHE A 10 2.32 13.54 8.04
N HIS A 11 1.54 13.17 7.02
CA HIS A 11 0.22 13.75 6.72
C HIS A 11 -0.70 13.67 7.93
N LEU A 12 -0.87 12.47 8.49
CA LEU A 12 -1.69 12.23 9.68
C LEU A 12 -1.27 13.13 10.86
N GLY A 13 0.04 13.22 11.13
CA GLY A 13 0.56 14.04 12.22
C GLY A 13 0.27 15.52 12.06
N ILE A 14 0.45 16.06 10.84
CA ILE A 14 0.18 17.47 10.54
C ILE A 14 -1.31 17.78 10.63
N GLU A 15 -2.18 16.94 10.09
CA GLU A 15 -3.62 17.18 10.11
C GLU A 15 -4.19 17.08 11.53
N LEU A 16 -3.73 16.12 12.34
CA LEU A 16 -4.12 16.04 13.75
C LEU A 16 -3.61 17.26 14.55
N PHE A 17 -2.40 17.73 14.29
CA PHE A 17 -1.88 18.95 14.91
C PHE A 17 -2.72 20.18 14.54
N GLY A 18 -3.12 20.29 13.26
CA GLY A 18 -4.04 21.31 12.77
C GLY A 18 -5.41 21.24 13.46
N ALA A 19 -5.99 20.05 13.60
CA ALA A 19 -7.26 19.82 14.28
C ALA A 19 -7.21 20.31 15.74
N ILE A 20 -6.16 19.93 16.49
CA ILE A 20 -5.96 20.38 17.88
C ILE A 20 -5.82 21.90 17.95
N THR A 21 -5.02 22.49 17.06
CA THR A 21 -4.80 23.94 16.98
C THR A 21 -6.12 24.69 16.79
N PHE A 22 -6.93 24.26 15.82
CA PHE A 22 -8.23 24.89 15.55
C PHE A 22 -9.26 24.62 16.64
N PHE A 23 -9.23 23.44 17.27
CA PHE A 23 -10.09 23.15 18.42
C PHE A 23 -9.85 24.14 19.56
N ILE A 24 -8.58 24.37 19.91
CA ILE A 24 -8.19 25.32 20.97
C ILE A 24 -8.57 26.75 20.57
N ALA A 25 -8.34 27.15 19.32
CA ALA A 25 -8.76 28.47 18.81
C ALA A 25 -10.28 28.66 18.93
N GLY A 26 -11.06 27.68 18.48
CA GLY A 26 -12.52 27.68 18.60
C GLY A 26 -12.97 27.81 20.05
N TRP A 27 -12.37 27.03 20.95
CA TRP A 27 -12.65 27.10 22.38
C TRP A 27 -12.37 28.48 22.99
N LEU A 28 -11.27 29.14 22.61
CA LEU A 28 -10.95 30.49 23.07
C LEU A 28 -12.01 31.51 22.65
N PHE A 29 -12.50 31.44 21.41
CA PHE A 29 -13.58 32.31 20.94
C PHE A 29 -14.93 31.98 21.58
N PHE A 30 -15.22 30.71 21.82
CA PHE A 30 -16.40 30.30 22.57
C PHE A 30 -16.42 30.89 23.98
N LYS A 31 -15.27 30.83 24.67
CA LYS A 31 -15.10 31.45 25.98
C LYS A 31 -15.30 32.97 25.92
N ALA A 32 -14.75 33.64 24.89
CA ALA A 32 -14.97 35.06 24.69
C ALA A 32 -16.47 35.38 24.47
N TYR A 33 -17.20 34.52 23.76
CA TYR A 33 -18.66 34.62 23.62
C TYR A 33 -19.38 34.47 24.96
N LEU A 34 -19.03 33.47 25.78
CA LEU A 34 -19.67 33.29 27.09
C LEU A 34 -19.51 34.52 27.99
N ILE A 35 -18.38 35.22 27.89
CA ILE A 35 -18.08 36.42 28.69
C ILE A 35 -18.76 37.67 28.10
N LYS A 36 -18.59 37.94 26.80
CA LYS A 36 -19.05 39.19 26.17
C LYS A 36 -20.46 39.13 25.58
N ARG A 37 -21.00 37.92 25.39
CA ARG A 37 -22.25 37.62 24.66
C ARG A 37 -22.29 38.18 23.23
N ASP A 38 -21.12 38.33 22.62
CA ASP A 38 -20.96 38.86 21.27
C ASP A 38 -21.18 37.78 20.19
N LYS A 39 -22.10 38.05 19.25
CA LYS A 39 -22.43 37.13 18.15
C LYS A 39 -21.23 36.83 17.25
N TYR A 40 -20.31 37.78 17.04
CA TYR A 40 -19.15 37.56 16.18
C TYR A 40 -18.20 36.51 16.77
N SER A 41 -17.95 36.59 18.07
CA SER A 41 -17.17 35.59 18.81
C SER A 41 -17.74 34.17 18.68
N LEU A 42 -19.07 34.02 18.71
CA LEU A 42 -19.73 32.72 18.49
C LEU A 42 -19.52 32.21 17.06
N ILE A 43 -19.68 33.07 16.05
CA ILE A 43 -19.49 32.70 14.64
C ILE A 43 -18.04 32.25 14.39
N ARG A 44 -17.04 32.93 14.98
CA ARG A 44 -15.62 32.48 14.91
C ARG A 44 -15.44 31.10 15.51
N SER A 45 -16.01 30.87 16.69
CA SER A 45 -15.92 29.58 17.38
C SER A 45 -16.43 28.44 16.50
N VAL A 46 -17.63 28.61 15.92
CA VAL A 46 -18.23 27.63 15.02
C VAL A 46 -17.36 27.42 13.79
N GLY A 47 -16.82 28.51 13.21
CA GLY A 47 -15.90 28.43 12.08
C GLY A 47 -14.65 27.61 12.37
N PHE A 48 -13.97 27.86 13.50
CA PHE A 48 -12.78 27.11 13.91
C PHE A 48 -13.08 25.64 14.25
N TRP A 49 -14.22 25.33 14.86
CA TRP A 49 -14.62 23.93 15.06
C TRP A 49 -14.94 23.21 13.76
N ALA A 50 -15.55 23.89 12.78
CA ALA A 50 -15.74 23.32 11.45
C ALA A 50 -14.38 23.02 10.77
N LEU A 51 -13.38 23.91 10.92
CA LEU A 51 -12.01 23.63 10.45
C LEU A 51 -11.38 22.43 11.16
N CYS A 52 -11.59 22.28 12.47
CA CYS A 52 -11.13 21.11 13.23
C CYS A 52 -11.77 19.81 12.69
N VAL A 53 -13.08 19.79 12.50
CA VAL A 53 -13.80 18.63 11.93
C VAL A 53 -13.27 18.31 10.53
N TRP A 54 -13.03 19.32 9.70
CA TRP A 54 -12.44 19.11 8.38
C TRP A 54 -11.04 18.48 8.46
N GLN A 55 -10.17 18.95 9.35
CA GLN A 55 -8.84 18.38 9.56
C GLN A 55 -8.90 16.91 9.96
N ILE A 56 -9.85 16.52 10.82
CA ILE A 56 -10.08 15.11 11.17
C ILE A 56 -10.49 14.30 9.93
N PHE A 57 -11.40 14.83 9.09
CA PHE A 57 -11.79 14.15 7.84
C PHE A 57 -10.63 14.01 6.85
N SER A 58 -9.81 15.05 6.73
CA SER A 58 -8.60 15.08 5.89
C SER A 58 -7.55 14.06 6.37
N ALA A 59 -7.38 13.93 7.68
CA ALA A 59 -6.51 12.94 8.31
C ALA A 59 -6.95 11.48 8.06
N VAL A 60 -8.27 11.22 8.03
CA VAL A 60 -8.84 9.89 7.80
C VAL A 60 -8.67 9.42 6.35
N GLY A 61 -8.51 10.33 5.39
CA GLY A 61 -8.25 9.96 3.99
C GLY A 61 -9.40 9.20 3.33
N GLY A 62 -10.65 9.65 3.53
CA GLY A 62 -11.80 8.97 2.93
C GLY A 62 -11.75 8.95 1.39
N SER A 63 -11.57 7.76 0.80
CA SER A 63 -11.52 7.56 -0.66
C SER A 63 -12.86 7.77 -1.36
N SER A 64 -13.97 7.77 -0.61
CA SER A 64 -15.29 8.00 -1.20
C SER A 64 -15.46 9.46 -1.64
N SER A 65 -15.95 9.64 -2.87
CA SER A 65 -16.22 10.95 -3.46
C SER A 65 -17.22 11.79 -2.64
N VAL A 66 -18.12 11.13 -1.89
CA VAL A 66 -19.10 11.76 -1.01
C VAL A 66 -18.43 12.39 0.21
N VAL A 67 -17.55 11.64 0.89
CA VAL A 67 -16.82 12.15 2.07
C VAL A 67 -15.94 13.33 1.69
N LEU A 68 -15.28 13.27 0.53
CA LEU A 68 -14.45 14.36 0.03
C LEU A 68 -15.25 15.64 -0.26
N ARG A 69 -16.46 15.53 -0.85
CA ARG A 69 -17.33 16.71 -1.08
C ARG A 69 -17.87 17.28 0.23
N LEU A 70 -18.26 16.41 1.16
CA LEU A 70 -18.74 16.82 2.47
C LEU A 70 -17.63 17.53 3.25
N SER A 71 -16.42 16.98 3.27
CA SER A 71 -15.27 17.58 3.96
C SER A 71 -14.95 18.96 3.39
N LEU A 72 -14.94 19.11 2.07
CA LEU A 72 -14.66 20.38 1.42
C LEU A 72 -15.77 21.43 1.66
N THR A 73 -17.01 20.98 1.78
CA THR A 73 -18.15 21.83 2.17
C THR A 73 -17.98 22.33 3.59
N VAL A 74 -17.68 21.43 4.54
CA VAL A 74 -17.42 21.78 5.95
C VAL A 74 -16.24 22.77 6.05
N TYR A 75 -15.18 22.56 5.28
CA TYR A 75 -14.02 23.44 5.23
C TYR A 75 -14.38 24.85 4.75
N SER A 76 -15.09 24.93 3.63
CA SER A 76 -15.49 26.19 3.01
C SER A 76 -16.45 26.99 3.90
N VAL A 77 -17.41 26.32 4.53
CA VAL A 77 -18.35 26.92 5.49
C VAL A 77 -17.58 27.43 6.72
N GLY A 78 -16.64 26.64 7.24
CA GLY A 78 -15.80 27.05 8.37
C GLY A 78 -15.01 28.33 8.10
N LEU A 79 -14.32 28.38 6.96
CA LEU A 79 -13.58 29.58 6.53
C LEU A 79 -14.50 30.78 6.31
N LEU A 80 -15.66 30.57 5.68
CA LEU A 80 -16.64 31.63 5.44
C LEU A 80 -17.14 32.21 6.77
N CYS A 81 -17.45 31.39 7.77
CA CYS A 81 -17.85 31.86 9.09
C CYS A 81 -16.77 32.77 9.73
N ILE A 82 -15.51 32.34 9.71
CA ILE A 82 -14.40 33.13 10.26
C ILE A 82 -14.26 34.46 9.48
N LEU A 83 -14.29 34.39 8.15
CA LEU A 83 -14.18 35.55 7.27
C LEU A 83 -15.30 36.58 7.52
N LEU A 84 -16.56 36.14 7.53
CA LEU A 84 -17.71 37.02 7.79
C LEU A 84 -17.61 37.65 9.19
N SER A 85 -17.15 36.89 10.18
CA SER A 85 -16.98 37.45 11.52
C SER A 85 -15.95 38.58 11.58
N TYR A 86 -14.86 38.51 10.80
CA TYR A 86 -13.86 39.58 10.74
C TYR A 86 -14.29 40.73 9.84
N ALA A 87 -15.04 40.45 8.77
CA ALA A 87 -15.53 41.48 7.86
C ALA A 87 -16.57 42.40 8.51
N PHE A 88 -17.43 41.87 9.40
CA PHE A 88 -18.50 42.64 10.03
C PHE A 88 -18.14 43.23 11.41
N GLU A 89 -17.00 42.87 12.00
CA GLU A 89 -16.56 43.46 13.26
C GLU A 89 -16.15 44.93 13.02
N LYS A 90 -16.86 45.87 13.66
CA LYS A 90 -16.56 47.30 13.51
C LYS A 90 -15.22 47.61 14.16
N LEU A 91 -14.25 48.00 13.33
CA LEU A 91 -12.94 48.44 13.78
C LEU A 91 -13.01 49.88 14.33
N PRO A 92 -12.32 50.21 15.43
CA PRO A 92 -12.25 51.59 15.92
C PRO A 92 -11.67 52.53 14.85
N ASP A 93 -12.20 53.75 14.74
CA ASP A 93 -11.81 54.70 13.68
C ASP A 93 -10.39 55.23 13.87
N LYS A 94 -9.55 55.07 12.83
CA LYS A 94 -8.19 55.63 12.71
C LYS A 94 -7.95 56.01 11.23
N PRO A 95 -7.06 56.98 10.96
CA PRO A 95 -6.91 57.58 9.63
C PRO A 95 -6.51 56.56 8.56
N SER A 96 -7.11 56.76 7.37
CA SER A 96 -7.06 55.89 6.22
C SER A 96 -5.68 55.93 5.53
N TYR A 97 -5.04 54.77 5.39
CA TYR A 97 -3.97 54.57 4.42
C TYR A 97 -4.58 53.87 3.20
N ALA A 98 -4.43 54.46 2.01
CA ALA A 98 -4.85 53.85 0.77
C ALA A 98 -4.01 52.60 0.48
N PHE A 99 -4.64 51.45 0.25
CA PHE A 99 -3.94 50.23 -0.11
C PHE A 99 -4.55 49.57 -1.34
N LEU A 100 -3.64 49.06 -2.18
CA LEU A 100 -3.85 48.53 -3.52
C LEU A 100 -4.80 47.32 -3.50
N ALA A 101 -5.90 47.41 -4.24
CA ALA A 101 -6.81 46.29 -4.46
C ALA A 101 -6.16 45.27 -5.39
N LEU A 102 -6.13 44.00 -4.98
CA LEU A 102 -5.72 42.91 -5.86
C LEU A 102 -6.86 42.57 -6.84
N PRO A 103 -6.53 42.24 -8.10
CA PRO A 103 -7.51 41.89 -9.11
C PRO A 103 -8.26 40.60 -8.74
N VAL A 104 -9.59 40.66 -8.80
CA VAL A 104 -10.46 39.49 -8.69
C VAL A 104 -10.42 38.77 -10.03
N PHE A 105 -9.70 37.64 -10.10
CA PHE A 105 -9.75 36.77 -11.27
C PHE A 105 -11.08 36.01 -11.31
N ASN A 106 -11.64 35.90 -12.51
CA ASN A 106 -12.91 35.24 -12.77
C ASN A 106 -12.71 33.71 -12.69
N ILE A 107 -12.92 33.14 -11.50
CA ILE A 107 -12.69 31.71 -11.20
C ILE A 107 -14.06 31.04 -11.08
N ALA A 108 -14.59 30.60 -12.21
CA ALA A 108 -15.82 29.79 -12.24
C ALA A 108 -15.46 28.30 -12.43
N THR A 109 -16.16 27.46 -11.64
CA THR A 109 -16.46 26.03 -11.79
C THR A 109 -15.61 24.95 -11.09
N ASN A 110 -14.41 25.21 -10.59
CA ASN A 110 -13.68 24.21 -9.79
C ASN A 110 -13.87 24.43 -8.28
N PHE A 111 -14.71 23.59 -7.66
CA PHE A 111 -15.01 23.61 -6.21
C PHE A 111 -13.76 23.59 -5.32
N ASN A 112 -12.65 23.03 -5.80
CA ASN A 112 -11.40 22.92 -5.03
C ASN A 112 -10.67 24.25 -4.79
N ILE A 113 -10.96 25.29 -5.58
CA ILE A 113 -10.24 26.59 -5.47
C ILE A 113 -10.87 27.50 -4.41
N LEU A 114 -12.16 27.27 -4.07
CA LEU A 114 -12.92 28.13 -3.17
C LEU A 114 -12.27 28.31 -1.78
N PRO A 115 -11.77 27.27 -1.11
CA PRO A 115 -11.13 27.44 0.19
C PRO A 115 -9.83 28.26 0.12
N THR A 116 -9.06 28.11 -0.95
CA THR A 116 -7.84 28.90 -1.20
C THR A 116 -8.18 30.39 -1.26
N ILE A 117 -9.26 30.75 -1.97
CA ILE A 117 -9.73 32.14 -2.06
C ILE A 117 -10.11 32.67 -0.67
N PHE A 118 -10.88 31.89 0.11
CA PHE A 118 -11.25 32.30 1.46
C PHE A 118 -10.04 32.46 2.39
N LEU A 119 -9.04 31.59 2.31
CA LEU A 119 -7.80 31.74 3.07
C LEU A 119 -7.05 33.03 2.71
N ILE A 120 -6.92 33.34 1.42
CA ILE A 120 -6.27 34.58 0.94
C ILE A 120 -7.03 35.81 1.45
N LEU A 121 -8.36 35.83 1.31
CA LEU A 121 -9.19 36.93 1.78
C LEU A 121 -9.13 37.09 3.31
N LEU A 122 -9.17 35.98 4.05
CA LEU A 122 -9.08 35.98 5.50
C LEU A 122 -7.71 36.50 5.96
N SER A 123 -6.64 36.03 5.34
CA SER A 123 -5.28 36.50 5.58
C SER A 123 -5.16 38.01 5.35
N PHE A 124 -5.71 38.52 4.24
CA PHE A 124 -5.73 39.95 3.93
C PHE A 124 -6.50 40.76 4.99
N LEU A 125 -7.68 40.30 5.39
CA LEU A 125 -8.48 40.97 6.43
C LEU A 125 -7.75 41.02 7.77
N LEU A 126 -7.11 39.91 8.17
CA LEU A 126 -6.34 39.84 9.41
C LEU A 126 -5.13 40.77 9.40
N PHE A 127 -4.41 40.87 8.27
CA PHE A 127 -3.33 41.84 8.11
C PHE A 127 -3.83 43.28 8.16
N LYS A 128 -4.96 43.57 7.50
CA LYS A 128 -5.61 44.89 7.55
C LYS A 128 -5.97 45.26 8.99
N GLN A 129 -6.53 44.34 9.76
CA GLN A 129 -6.86 44.54 11.17
C GLN A 129 -5.61 44.71 12.03
N TYR A 130 -4.56 43.92 11.80
CA TYR A 130 -3.27 44.05 12.48
C TYR A 130 -2.68 45.46 12.31
N TYR A 131 -2.65 46.00 11.09
CA TYR A 131 -2.13 47.35 10.84
C TYR A 131 -3.02 48.44 11.42
N LYS A 132 -4.35 48.27 11.41
CA LYS A 132 -5.29 49.27 11.93
C LYS A 132 -5.30 49.33 13.47
N ASP A 133 -5.33 48.19 14.16
CA ASP A 133 -5.39 48.13 15.62
C ASP A 133 -4.01 48.16 16.30
N ILE A 134 -2.91 47.97 15.57
CA ILE A 134 -1.54 47.80 16.12
C ILE A 134 -1.51 46.64 17.15
N ASN A 135 -2.45 45.70 17.04
CA ASN A 135 -2.53 44.61 17.98
C ASN A 135 -1.47 43.56 17.60
N LYS A 136 -0.32 43.63 18.28
CA LYS A 136 0.80 42.68 18.10
C LYS A 136 0.38 41.21 18.23
N LEU A 137 -0.75 40.94 18.89
CA LEU A 137 -1.29 39.59 19.00
C LEU A 137 -1.74 39.03 17.64
N LEU A 138 -2.41 39.81 16.78
CA LEU A 138 -2.95 39.29 15.51
C LEU A 138 -1.87 38.92 14.47
N LYS A 139 -0.63 39.39 14.63
CA LYS A 139 0.46 39.17 13.68
C LYS A 139 0.65 37.68 13.35
N TRP A 140 0.73 36.84 14.38
CA TRP A 140 1.01 35.42 14.22
C TRP A 140 -0.17 34.66 13.62
N LEU A 141 -1.40 35.08 13.93
CA LEU A 141 -2.62 34.53 13.32
C LEU A 141 -2.67 34.83 11.82
N ALA A 142 -2.44 36.10 11.44
CA ALA A 142 -2.42 36.53 10.05
C ALA A 142 -1.33 35.79 9.25
N PHE A 143 -0.12 35.69 9.82
CA PHE A 143 0.98 34.96 9.20
C PHE A 143 0.67 33.47 9.02
N GLY A 144 0.03 32.84 10.00
CA GLY A 144 -0.41 31.45 9.90
C GLY A 144 -1.37 31.22 8.72
N PHE A 145 -2.36 32.10 8.54
CA PHE A 145 -3.29 32.02 7.40
C PHE A 145 -2.64 32.33 6.04
N VAL A 146 -1.60 33.18 5.97
CA VAL A 146 -0.78 33.33 4.75
C VAL A 146 -0.13 32.00 4.38
N LEU A 147 0.54 31.35 5.33
CA LEU A 147 1.25 30.10 5.07
C LEU A 147 0.28 28.99 4.65
N LEU A 148 -0.88 28.89 5.32
CA LEU A 148 -1.94 27.97 4.91
C LEU A 148 -2.48 28.28 3.51
N SER A 149 -2.62 29.56 3.14
CA SER A 149 -3.04 29.94 1.78
C SER A 149 -2.03 29.55 0.72
N LEU A 150 -0.73 29.72 0.99
CA LEU A 150 0.35 29.31 0.09
C LEU A 150 0.38 27.79 -0.07
N ALA A 151 0.24 27.05 1.04
CA ALA A 151 0.14 25.60 0.98
C ALA A 151 -1.07 25.14 0.14
N SER A 152 -2.23 25.77 0.34
CA SER A 152 -3.45 25.48 -0.41
C SER A 152 -3.35 25.83 -1.89
N ILE A 153 -2.47 26.74 -2.29
CA ILE A 153 -2.17 27.00 -3.71
C ILE A 153 -1.34 25.83 -4.27
N ILE A 154 -0.25 25.47 -3.58
CA ILE A 154 0.67 24.39 -3.99
C ILE A 154 -0.07 23.06 -4.12
N SER A 155 -1.00 22.76 -3.20
CA SER A 155 -1.76 21.50 -3.21
C SER A 155 -2.60 21.28 -4.47
N ASN A 156 -2.91 22.34 -5.24
CA ASN A 156 -3.61 22.18 -6.52
C ASN A 156 -2.71 21.66 -7.65
N PHE A 157 -1.40 21.68 -7.45
CA PHE A 157 -0.38 21.28 -8.43
C PHE A 157 0.40 20.02 -8.02
N VAL A 158 0.11 19.46 -6.84
CA VAL A 158 0.84 18.33 -6.28
C VAL A 158 -0.03 17.08 -6.28
N ASP A 159 0.50 15.98 -6.83
CA ASP A 159 -0.11 14.67 -6.67
C ASP A 159 0.05 14.18 -5.22
N PRO A 160 -1.05 13.87 -4.50
CA PRO A 160 -1.04 13.53 -3.07
C PRO A 160 -0.12 12.36 -2.69
N TRP A 161 0.13 11.47 -3.65
CA TRP A 161 0.84 10.20 -3.46
C TRP A 161 2.27 10.21 -4.03
N SER A 162 2.81 11.40 -4.34
CA SER A 162 4.16 11.55 -4.86
C SER A 162 5.10 12.22 -3.84
N LEU A 163 6.27 11.63 -3.59
CA LEU A 163 7.36 12.22 -2.79
C LEU A 163 8.10 13.32 -3.59
N ASN A 164 7.36 14.27 -4.16
CA ASN A 164 7.93 15.37 -4.90
C ASN A 164 8.33 16.51 -3.96
N ILE A 165 9.32 17.31 -4.37
CA ILE A 165 9.78 18.45 -3.55
C ILE A 165 8.65 19.45 -3.25
N MET A 166 7.67 19.56 -4.16
CA MET A 166 6.47 20.36 -3.98
C MET A 166 5.56 19.82 -2.88
N TRP A 167 5.45 18.50 -2.74
CA TRP A 167 4.72 17.86 -1.64
C TRP A 167 5.37 18.21 -0.31
N ILE A 168 6.69 18.04 -0.19
CA ILE A 168 7.42 18.36 1.03
C ILE A 168 7.24 19.85 1.39
N LEU A 169 7.28 20.73 0.40
CA LEU A 169 7.07 22.16 0.57
C LEU A 169 5.64 22.50 1.05
N GLU A 170 4.62 21.86 0.48
CA GLU A 170 3.22 22.02 0.90
C GLU A 170 3.05 21.72 2.39
N TYR A 171 3.49 20.54 2.82
CA TYR A 171 3.33 20.11 4.21
C TYR A 171 4.19 20.92 5.17
N ALA A 172 5.40 21.33 4.75
CA ALA A 172 6.22 22.25 5.55
C ALA A 172 5.51 23.59 5.77
N LEU A 173 4.87 24.16 4.74
CA LEU A 173 4.09 25.40 4.85
C LEU A 173 2.84 25.21 5.73
N LYS A 174 2.12 24.09 5.60
CA LYS A 174 0.99 23.76 6.50
C LYS A 174 1.45 23.71 7.95
N PHE A 175 2.52 22.96 8.22
CA PHE A 175 3.07 22.80 9.56
C PHE A 175 3.48 24.15 10.17
N LEU A 176 4.24 24.97 9.42
CA LEU A 176 4.61 26.31 9.87
C LEU A 176 3.40 27.23 10.07
N GLY A 177 2.35 27.06 9.26
CA GLY A 177 1.07 27.74 9.42
C GLY A 177 0.41 27.41 10.76
N PHE A 178 0.26 26.13 11.08
CA PHE A 178 -0.30 25.68 12.36
C PHE A 178 0.57 26.07 13.56
N VAL A 179 1.89 26.00 13.44
CA VAL A 179 2.82 26.48 14.48
C VAL A 179 2.61 27.97 14.74
N SER A 180 2.42 28.78 13.70
CA SER A 180 2.17 30.22 13.83
C SER A 180 0.84 30.51 14.54
N ILE A 181 -0.22 29.78 14.22
CA ILE A 181 -1.52 29.90 14.92
C ILE A 181 -1.39 29.41 16.37
N THR A 182 -0.61 28.36 16.63
CA THR A 182 -0.34 27.87 17.99
C THR A 182 0.43 28.89 18.83
N LEU A 183 1.43 29.55 18.25
CA LEU A 183 2.14 30.66 18.91
C LEU A 183 1.20 31.83 19.21
N TRP A 184 0.25 32.12 18.32
CA TRP A 184 -0.81 33.11 18.58
C TRP A 184 -1.67 32.70 19.78
N ILE A 185 -2.16 31.46 19.81
CA ILE A 185 -2.94 30.88 20.92
C ILE A 185 -2.15 30.99 22.24
N TRP A 186 -0.87 30.62 22.22
CA TRP A 186 -0.02 30.65 23.40
C TRP A 186 0.18 32.06 23.94
N ASN A 187 0.41 33.03 23.07
CA ASN A 187 0.56 34.43 23.44
C ASN A 187 -0.77 35.04 23.94
N LEU A 188 -1.91 34.54 23.46
CA LEU A 188 -3.23 34.93 23.97
C LEU A 188 -3.51 34.33 25.35
N LEU A 189 -3.01 33.10 25.57
CA LEU A 189 -3.08 32.43 26.86
C LEU A 189 -2.22 33.18 27.86
N SER A 190 -0.90 33.21 27.79
CA SER A 190 0.04 33.70 28.84
C SER A 190 -0.33 34.91 29.74
N PHE A 191 -1.28 35.78 29.35
CA PHE A 191 -1.89 36.85 30.13
C PHE A 191 -2.98 36.46 31.18
N ARG A 192 -3.54 35.22 31.27
CA ARG A 192 -4.60 34.88 32.28
C ARG A 192 -4.37 33.57 33.05
N VAL A 193 -3.24 33.49 33.72
CA VAL A 193 -2.64 32.33 34.42
C VAL A 193 -3.61 31.37 35.15
N ARG A 194 -4.67 31.85 35.84
CA ARG A 194 -5.52 30.98 36.70
C ARG A 194 -6.49 30.06 35.94
N GLN A 195 -7.06 30.49 34.82
CA GLN A 195 -7.99 29.69 34.01
C GLN A 195 -7.30 28.97 32.83
N GLU A 196 -5.98 29.15 32.70
CA GLU A 196 -5.20 28.73 31.53
C GLU A 196 -4.27 27.56 31.79
N MET A 197 -3.91 27.31 33.05
CA MET A 197 -3.27 26.06 33.49
C MET A 197 -4.01 24.83 32.96
N LEU A 198 -5.34 24.92 32.92
CA LEU A 198 -6.23 23.91 32.38
C LEU A 198 -6.04 23.71 30.87
N ILE A 199 -6.00 24.78 30.08
CA ILE A 199 -5.80 24.69 28.62
C ILE A 199 -4.38 24.21 28.29
N ILE A 200 -3.37 24.64 29.06
CA ILE A 200 -1.98 24.18 28.92
C ILE A 200 -1.90 22.67 29.20
N PHE A 201 -2.52 22.20 30.28
CA PHE A 201 -2.54 20.78 30.62
C PHE A 201 -3.19 19.93 29.53
N VAL A 202 -4.29 20.42 28.94
CA VAL A 202 -5.00 19.74 27.86
C VAL A 202 -4.20 19.73 26.58
N SER A 203 -3.65 20.89 26.20
CA SER A 203 -2.79 21.01 25.03
C SER A 203 -1.61 20.05 25.13
N ASN A 204 -0.97 19.98 26.30
CA ASN A 204 0.12 19.04 26.54
C ASN A 204 -0.34 17.58 26.50
N GLY A 205 -1.48 17.26 27.12
CA GLY A 205 -2.06 15.91 27.07
C GLY A 205 -2.38 15.47 25.64
N LEU A 206 -2.95 16.35 24.82
CA LEU A 206 -3.22 16.10 23.41
C LEU A 206 -1.94 15.96 22.59
N PHE A 207 -0.93 16.78 22.88
CA PHE A 207 0.38 16.69 22.23
C PHE A 207 1.08 15.36 22.55
N ILE A 208 1.10 14.94 23.81
CA ILE A 208 1.64 13.64 24.23
C ILE A 208 0.86 12.51 23.57
N ALA A 209 -0.48 12.57 23.56
CA ALA A 209 -1.32 11.58 22.90
C ALA A 209 -0.97 11.46 21.41
N LEU A 210 -0.82 12.58 20.70
CA LEU A 210 -0.42 12.64 19.29
C LEU A 210 0.97 11.99 19.06
N LEU A 211 1.95 12.30 19.92
CA LEU A 211 3.29 11.71 19.83
C LEU A 211 3.27 10.19 20.03
N ILE A 212 2.54 9.70 21.04
CA ILE A 212 2.42 8.26 21.32
C ILE A 212 1.79 7.56 20.12
N VAL A 213 0.70 8.12 19.60
CA VAL A 213 -0.07 7.58 18.48
C VAL A 213 0.76 7.47 17.21
N THR A 214 1.46 8.55 16.83
CA THR A 214 2.27 8.58 15.61
C THR A 214 3.49 7.65 15.72
N THR A 215 4.09 7.57 16.90
CA THR A 215 5.19 6.64 17.18
C THR A 215 4.72 5.19 17.15
N PHE A 216 3.61 4.88 17.79
CA PHE A 216 3.03 3.53 17.81
C PHE A 216 2.62 3.07 16.41
N SER A 217 1.93 3.91 15.64
CA SER A 217 1.58 3.61 14.24
C SER A 217 2.82 3.31 13.40
N SER A 218 3.87 4.14 13.53
CA SER A 218 5.14 3.92 12.84
C SER A 218 5.83 2.60 13.23
N PHE A 219 5.82 2.26 14.52
CA PHE A 219 6.39 1.00 15.00
C PHE A 219 5.58 -0.21 14.52
N PHE A 220 4.25 -0.14 14.61
CA PHE A 220 3.34 -1.19 14.19
C PHE A 220 3.48 -1.50 12.69
N LEU A 221 3.49 -0.47 11.84
CA LEU A 221 3.68 -0.63 10.40
C LEU A 221 5.04 -1.26 10.05
N ARG A 222 6.12 -0.88 10.75
CA ARG A 222 7.44 -1.53 10.61
C ARG A 222 7.41 -2.99 11.06
N SER A 223 6.67 -3.28 12.13
CA SER A 223 6.50 -4.66 12.60
C SER A 223 5.79 -5.51 11.55
N LEU A 224 4.70 -5.00 10.96
CA LEU A 224 3.97 -5.67 9.89
C LEU A 224 4.83 -5.87 8.63
N GLU A 225 5.59 -4.85 8.20
CA GLU A 225 6.54 -4.96 7.08
C GLU A 225 7.55 -6.09 7.34
N ASN A 226 8.17 -6.09 8.53
CA ASN A 226 9.15 -7.11 8.91
C ASN A 226 8.56 -8.52 9.03
N GLU A 227 7.36 -8.65 9.60
CA GLU A 227 6.65 -9.92 9.73
C GLU A 227 6.29 -10.48 8.34
N THR A 228 5.79 -9.62 7.46
CA THR A 228 5.50 -9.96 6.06
C THR A 228 6.76 -10.42 5.33
N LEU A 229 7.88 -9.70 5.46
CA LEU A 229 9.14 -10.08 4.82
C LEU A 229 9.68 -11.41 5.33
N ARG A 230 9.53 -11.69 6.64
CA ARG A 230 9.87 -13.01 7.21
C ARG A 230 8.94 -14.11 6.69
N GLY A 231 7.65 -13.82 6.58
CA GLY A 231 6.66 -14.73 6.00
C GLY A 231 6.96 -15.08 4.53
N LEU A 232 7.35 -14.08 3.73
CA LEU A 232 7.77 -14.29 2.34
C LEU A 232 9.02 -15.17 2.23
N ALA A 233 10.04 -14.94 3.08
CA ALA A 233 11.24 -15.76 3.10
C ALA A 233 10.96 -17.22 3.53
N ALA A 234 10.07 -17.41 4.52
CA ALA A 234 9.61 -18.75 4.89
C ALA A 234 8.83 -19.41 3.74
N SER A 235 8.02 -18.65 3.03
CA SER A 235 7.18 -19.14 1.92
C SER A 235 8.00 -19.51 0.69
N GLU A 236 9.04 -18.76 0.35
CA GLU A 236 10.02 -19.16 -0.68
C GLU A 236 10.64 -20.52 -0.33
N LYS A 237 11.05 -20.72 0.92
CA LYS A 237 11.56 -22.03 1.35
C LYS A 237 10.50 -23.12 1.21
N ILE A 238 9.24 -22.84 1.53
CA ILE A 238 8.12 -23.78 1.33
C ILE A 238 7.93 -24.10 -0.15
N LEU A 239 8.01 -23.10 -1.03
CA LEU A 239 7.90 -23.31 -2.48
C LEU A 239 9.02 -24.20 -2.99
N ASN A 240 10.27 -23.92 -2.61
CA ASN A 240 11.42 -24.73 -3.01
C ASN A 240 11.26 -26.17 -2.50
N MET A 241 10.87 -26.37 -1.23
CA MET A 241 10.58 -27.72 -0.71
C MET A 241 9.44 -28.42 -1.47
N GLN A 242 8.43 -27.68 -1.95
CA GLN A 242 7.35 -28.24 -2.76
C GLN A 242 7.85 -28.65 -4.15
N ILE A 243 8.69 -27.83 -4.80
CA ILE A 243 9.34 -28.16 -6.07
C ILE A 243 10.23 -29.40 -5.90
N ASP A 244 11.12 -29.43 -4.90
CA ASP A 244 12.00 -30.57 -4.60
C ASP A 244 11.20 -31.86 -4.35
N SER A 245 10.07 -31.75 -3.67
CA SER A 245 9.15 -32.87 -3.40
C SER A 245 8.49 -33.39 -4.68
N LEU A 246 8.07 -32.48 -5.57
CA LEU A 246 7.52 -32.83 -6.88
C LEU A 246 8.59 -33.45 -7.80
N GLU A 247 9.82 -32.93 -7.81
CA GLU A 247 10.95 -33.53 -8.52
C GLU A 247 11.23 -34.94 -8.03
N SER A 248 11.35 -35.13 -6.72
CA SER A 248 11.59 -36.44 -6.10
C SER A 248 10.48 -37.44 -6.45
N ARG A 249 9.22 -36.99 -6.45
CA ARG A 249 8.07 -37.82 -6.81
C ARG A 249 8.02 -38.15 -8.29
N ALA A 250 8.34 -37.19 -9.16
CA ALA A 250 8.45 -37.41 -10.60
C ALA A 250 9.58 -38.42 -10.90
N LEU A 251 10.74 -38.27 -10.25
CA LEU A 251 11.87 -39.19 -10.38
C LEU A 251 11.49 -40.62 -9.99
N ALA A 252 10.93 -40.80 -8.78
CA ALA A 252 10.49 -42.10 -8.30
C ALA A 252 9.45 -42.72 -9.24
N THR A 253 8.50 -41.92 -9.75
CA THR A 253 7.47 -42.41 -10.68
C THR A 253 8.07 -42.82 -12.03
N SER A 254 9.02 -42.04 -12.56
CA SER A 254 9.72 -42.37 -13.80
C SER A 254 10.44 -43.72 -13.68
N GLN A 255 11.07 -43.99 -12.54
CA GLN A 255 11.76 -45.24 -12.24
C GLN A 255 10.79 -46.41 -12.05
N ILE A 256 9.63 -46.18 -11.42
CA ILE A 256 8.58 -47.22 -11.29
C ILE A 256 8.09 -47.63 -12.66
N ILE A 257 7.85 -46.67 -13.56
CA ILE A 257 7.40 -46.94 -14.92
C ILE A 257 8.49 -47.65 -15.72
N SER A 258 9.73 -47.16 -15.65
CA SER A 258 10.84 -47.70 -16.46
C SER A 258 11.27 -49.11 -16.05
N ASN A 259 11.04 -49.49 -14.79
CA ASN A 259 11.32 -50.83 -14.26
C ASN A 259 10.13 -51.80 -14.39
N ASN A 260 8.98 -51.36 -14.91
CA ASN A 260 7.83 -52.23 -15.14
C ASN A 260 8.05 -53.08 -16.40
N LEU A 261 8.04 -54.42 -16.24
CA LEU A 261 8.33 -55.36 -17.33
C LEU A 261 7.28 -55.31 -18.46
N ASP A 262 6.00 -55.12 -18.12
CA ASP A 262 4.93 -55.00 -19.10
C ASP A 262 5.07 -53.71 -19.89
N PHE A 263 5.41 -52.61 -19.20
CA PHE A 263 5.69 -51.32 -19.83
C PHE A 263 6.91 -51.38 -20.76
N ALA A 264 8.00 -52.02 -20.33
CA ALA A 264 9.20 -52.20 -21.16
C ALA A 264 8.92 -53.08 -22.39
N SER A 265 8.05 -54.09 -22.25
CA SER A 265 7.62 -54.95 -23.35
C SER A 265 6.77 -54.19 -24.36
N ALA A 266 5.80 -53.41 -23.90
CA ALA A 266 4.98 -52.53 -24.73
C ALA A 266 5.82 -51.45 -25.43
N ALA A 267 6.77 -50.84 -24.72
CA ALA A 267 7.71 -49.87 -25.28
C ALA A 267 8.57 -50.47 -26.40
N LYS A 268 9.04 -51.71 -26.23
CA LYS A 268 9.80 -52.43 -27.28
C LYS A 268 8.93 -52.73 -28.51
N ALA A 269 7.68 -53.15 -28.29
CA ALA A 269 6.73 -53.46 -29.36
C ALA A 269 6.18 -52.20 -30.05
N ARG A 270 6.39 -51.01 -29.45
CA ARG A 270 5.73 -49.75 -29.83
C ARG A 270 4.20 -49.86 -29.79
N ASP A 271 3.70 -50.61 -28.81
CA ASP A 271 2.26 -50.78 -28.59
C ASP A 271 1.72 -49.56 -27.83
N ILE A 272 1.15 -48.63 -28.58
CA ILE A 272 0.63 -47.35 -28.06
C ILE A 272 -0.56 -47.58 -27.11
N GLU A 273 -1.38 -48.60 -27.38
CA GLU A 273 -2.59 -48.88 -26.59
C GLU A 273 -2.21 -49.43 -25.20
N ASP A 274 -1.26 -50.36 -25.16
CA ASP A 274 -0.74 -50.91 -23.91
C ASP A 274 0.04 -49.85 -23.10
N LEU A 275 0.88 -49.03 -23.77
CA LEU A 275 1.59 -47.92 -23.12
C LEU A 275 0.62 -46.91 -22.49
N SER A 276 -0.46 -46.58 -23.21
CA SER A 276 -1.51 -45.68 -22.71
C SER A 276 -2.23 -46.28 -21.52
N THR A 277 -2.62 -47.55 -21.60
CA THR A 277 -3.38 -48.23 -20.54
C THR A 277 -2.57 -48.35 -19.25
N ILE A 278 -1.33 -48.87 -19.35
CA ILE A 278 -0.43 -49.03 -18.21
C ILE A 278 -0.05 -47.65 -17.65
N GLY A 279 0.30 -46.73 -18.54
CA GLY A 279 0.67 -45.36 -18.23
C GLY A 279 -0.40 -44.61 -17.44
N ASN A 280 -1.61 -44.50 -17.99
CA ASN A 280 -2.71 -43.76 -17.38
C ASN A 280 -3.09 -44.29 -15.98
N ARG A 281 -3.01 -45.61 -15.79
CA ARG A 281 -3.23 -46.22 -14.47
C ARG A 281 -2.16 -45.77 -13.46
N ILE A 282 -0.90 -45.65 -13.87
CA ILE A 282 0.16 -45.17 -12.98
C ILE A 282 -0.02 -43.67 -12.72
N LEU A 283 -0.26 -42.86 -13.76
CA LEU A 283 -0.43 -41.41 -13.67
C LEU A 283 -1.57 -41.02 -12.71
N SER A 284 -2.73 -41.66 -12.83
CA SER A 284 -3.88 -41.42 -11.95
C SER A 284 -3.61 -41.73 -10.47
N ASN A 285 -2.75 -42.71 -10.18
CA ASN A 285 -2.39 -43.08 -8.82
C ASN A 285 -1.28 -42.21 -8.22
N THR A 286 -0.40 -41.64 -9.04
CA THR A 286 0.76 -40.84 -8.59
C THR A 286 0.52 -39.33 -8.68
N GLY A 287 -0.55 -38.92 -9.37
CA GLY A 287 -0.88 -37.52 -9.63
C GLY A 287 0.00 -36.86 -10.68
N ILE A 288 0.86 -37.61 -11.39
CA ILE A 288 1.65 -37.08 -12.50
C ILE A 288 0.71 -36.60 -13.61
N GLN A 289 0.99 -35.42 -14.15
CA GLN A 289 0.09 -34.75 -15.09
C GLN A 289 0.39 -35.09 -16.56
N PHE A 290 1.62 -35.48 -16.90
CA PHE A 290 1.95 -35.93 -18.25
C PHE A 290 3.08 -36.96 -18.29
N MET A 291 3.17 -37.66 -19.41
CA MET A 291 4.19 -38.65 -19.67
C MET A 291 4.51 -38.70 -21.17
N SER A 292 5.78 -38.88 -21.49
CA SER A 292 6.28 -39.10 -22.85
C SER A 292 7.20 -40.31 -22.86
N VAL A 293 7.20 -41.05 -23.96
CA VAL A 293 8.13 -42.15 -24.19
C VAL A 293 8.86 -41.92 -25.50
N ALA A 294 10.18 -42.02 -25.43
CA ALA A 294 11.08 -41.86 -26.55
C ALA A 294 11.89 -43.12 -26.81
N SER A 295 12.28 -43.34 -28.06
CA SER A 295 13.18 -44.43 -28.44
C SER A 295 14.64 -44.08 -28.09
N ARG A 296 15.55 -45.04 -28.29
CA ARG A 296 16.98 -44.88 -27.99
C ARG A 296 17.67 -43.72 -28.74
N ASP A 297 17.14 -43.32 -29.89
CA ASP A 297 17.56 -42.14 -30.65
C ASP A 297 16.95 -40.83 -30.12
N GLY A 298 16.13 -40.91 -29.07
CA GLY A 298 15.48 -39.76 -28.45
C GLY A 298 14.16 -39.34 -29.06
N SER A 299 13.76 -39.92 -30.19
CA SER A 299 12.53 -39.59 -30.90
C SER A 299 11.31 -39.97 -30.06
N VAL A 300 10.47 -38.98 -29.73
CA VAL A 300 9.22 -39.21 -28.97
C VAL A 300 8.20 -39.89 -29.88
N TYR A 301 7.67 -41.03 -29.45
CA TYR A 301 6.67 -41.79 -30.21
C TYR A 301 5.36 -42.01 -29.43
N PHE A 302 5.35 -41.70 -28.14
CA PHE A 302 4.14 -41.72 -27.32
C PHE A 302 4.16 -40.55 -26.34
N LYS A 303 3.02 -39.91 -26.17
CA LYS A 303 2.82 -38.79 -25.24
C LYS A 303 1.38 -38.82 -24.76
N ASN A 304 1.20 -38.57 -23.48
CA ASN A 304 -0.11 -38.46 -22.86
C ASN A 304 -0.45 -37.01 -22.54
N ASN A 305 -1.74 -36.67 -22.60
CA ASN A 305 -2.31 -35.34 -22.31
C ASN A 305 -1.82 -34.18 -23.19
N PHE A 306 -0.87 -34.42 -24.10
CA PHE A 306 -0.33 -33.43 -25.03
C PHE A 306 -0.05 -34.04 -26.41
N PRO A 307 -0.16 -33.26 -27.50
CA PRO A 307 0.21 -33.73 -28.84
C PRO A 307 1.73 -33.89 -28.98
N ILE A 308 2.15 -34.88 -29.77
CA ILE A 308 3.55 -35.05 -30.17
C ILE A 308 3.88 -34.01 -31.23
N THR A 309 4.95 -33.23 -31.00
CA THR A 309 5.41 -32.23 -31.97
C THR A 309 6.27 -32.91 -33.05
N GLN A 310 6.15 -32.47 -34.31
CA GLN A 310 6.94 -33.05 -35.40
C GLN A 310 8.44 -32.82 -35.15
N GLY A 311 9.23 -33.90 -35.11
CA GLY A 311 10.67 -33.84 -34.84
C GLY A 311 11.04 -33.69 -33.36
N GLU A 312 10.09 -33.88 -32.44
CA GLU A 312 10.34 -33.83 -30.99
C GLU A 312 11.34 -34.91 -30.57
N ASN A 313 12.43 -34.47 -29.94
CA ASN A 313 13.51 -35.34 -29.48
C ASN A 313 13.88 -34.97 -28.03
N LEU A 314 13.90 -35.96 -27.12
CA LEU A 314 14.23 -35.72 -25.70
C LEU A 314 15.71 -35.45 -25.45
N LEU A 315 16.60 -35.77 -26.39
CA LEU A 315 18.05 -35.54 -26.25
C LEU A 315 18.46 -34.09 -26.45
N SER A 316 17.54 -33.24 -26.90
CA SER A 316 17.76 -31.79 -26.87
C SER A 316 17.74 -31.23 -25.44
N GLN A 317 17.26 -32.00 -24.47
CA GLN A 317 17.21 -31.65 -23.05
C GLN A 317 18.28 -32.44 -22.29
N SER A 318 18.95 -31.80 -21.32
CA SER A 318 20.00 -32.39 -20.47
C SER A 318 19.55 -33.70 -19.84
N VAL A 319 18.36 -33.69 -19.22
CA VAL A 319 17.75 -34.86 -18.57
C VAL A 319 17.51 -36.04 -19.52
N GLY A 320 17.28 -35.78 -20.81
CA GLY A 320 17.13 -36.85 -21.79
C GLY A 320 18.48 -37.51 -22.12
N GLN A 321 19.55 -36.73 -22.19
CA GLN A 321 20.90 -37.25 -22.43
C GLN A 321 21.37 -38.14 -21.27
N GLU A 322 21.16 -37.70 -20.04
CA GLU A 322 21.51 -38.50 -18.84
C GLU A 322 20.78 -39.85 -18.79
N SER A 323 19.51 -39.89 -19.20
CA SER A 323 18.75 -41.13 -19.29
C SER A 323 19.29 -42.10 -20.33
N LEU A 324 19.82 -41.65 -21.46
CA LEU A 324 20.49 -42.57 -22.40
C LEU A 324 21.78 -43.17 -21.84
N GLU A 325 22.48 -42.42 -20.99
CA GLU A 325 23.66 -42.91 -20.27
C GLU A 325 23.29 -43.89 -19.14
N GLY A 326 21.99 -44.15 -18.94
CA GLY A 326 21.49 -45.08 -17.93
C GLY A 326 21.26 -44.42 -16.56
N ARG A 327 21.23 -43.09 -16.47
CA ARG A 327 20.96 -42.36 -15.23
C ARG A 327 19.58 -41.71 -15.25
N SER A 328 18.81 -41.87 -14.19
CA SER A 328 17.59 -41.08 -14.01
C SER A 328 17.93 -39.66 -13.59
N ALA A 329 17.24 -38.65 -14.11
CA ALA A 329 17.51 -37.24 -13.82
C ALA A 329 16.21 -36.41 -13.70
N THR A 330 16.29 -35.24 -13.07
CA THR A 330 15.20 -34.28 -12.94
C THR A 330 15.64 -32.88 -13.37
N SER A 331 14.70 -32.08 -13.87
CA SER A 331 14.94 -30.68 -14.23
C SER A 331 13.62 -29.92 -14.32
N VAL A 332 13.68 -28.61 -14.14
CA VAL A 332 12.57 -27.69 -14.43
C VAL A 332 12.87 -27.00 -15.76
N ASP A 333 12.00 -27.17 -16.76
CA ASP A 333 12.23 -26.63 -18.10
C ASP A 333 10.94 -26.09 -18.73
N VAL A 334 11.11 -25.20 -19.71
CA VAL A 334 10.03 -24.68 -20.57
C VAL A 334 10.21 -25.28 -21.96
N VAL A 335 9.35 -26.23 -22.34
CA VAL A 335 9.43 -26.86 -23.67
C VAL A 335 8.05 -27.17 -24.21
N GLY A 336 7.85 -26.87 -25.49
CA GLY A 336 6.71 -27.34 -26.26
C GLY A 336 5.37 -26.82 -25.72
N PRO A 337 4.26 -27.52 -26.01
CA PRO A 337 2.93 -27.15 -25.51
C PRO A 337 2.77 -27.33 -24.00
N GLU A 338 3.64 -28.09 -23.32
CA GLU A 338 3.60 -28.26 -21.86
C GLU A 338 4.01 -26.99 -21.10
N GLY A 339 4.85 -26.14 -21.70
CA GLY A 339 5.38 -24.94 -21.05
C GLY A 339 6.25 -25.27 -19.84
N LEU A 340 6.17 -24.43 -18.80
CA LEU A 340 6.98 -24.53 -17.58
C LEU A 340 6.56 -25.76 -16.77
N SER A 341 7.49 -26.70 -16.60
CA SER A 341 7.18 -27.99 -16.00
C SER A 341 8.39 -28.61 -15.29
N ILE A 342 8.12 -29.34 -14.20
CA ILE A 342 9.06 -30.26 -13.58
C ILE A 342 9.05 -31.55 -14.38
N ARG A 343 10.23 -32.03 -14.77
CA ARG A 343 10.43 -33.20 -15.63
C ARG A 343 11.38 -34.16 -14.97
N ALA A 344 11.04 -35.44 -15.03
CA ALA A 344 11.91 -36.51 -14.62
C ALA A 344 12.01 -37.56 -15.73
N THR A 345 13.23 -38.02 -15.99
CA THR A 345 13.51 -39.02 -17.02
C THR A 345 14.13 -40.27 -16.38
N SER A 346 13.80 -41.43 -16.95
CA SER A 346 14.46 -42.69 -16.61
C SER A 346 14.67 -43.58 -17.84
N PRO A 347 15.81 -44.30 -17.93
CA PRO A 347 16.04 -45.31 -18.96
C PRO A 347 15.07 -46.48 -18.84
N ILE A 348 14.50 -46.91 -19.97
CA ILE A 348 13.73 -48.14 -20.08
C ILE A 348 14.68 -49.27 -20.45
N TYR A 349 14.79 -50.28 -19.58
CA TYR A 349 15.62 -51.46 -19.82
C TYR A 349 14.80 -52.64 -20.34
N PHE A 350 15.32 -53.30 -21.37
CA PHE A 350 14.84 -54.60 -21.79
C PHE A 350 16.02 -55.55 -22.01
N GLN A 351 16.04 -56.67 -21.28
CA GLN A 351 17.14 -57.64 -21.30
C GLN A 351 18.52 -56.98 -21.05
N GLY A 352 18.59 -56.04 -20.10
CA GLY A 352 19.83 -55.36 -19.71
C GLY A 352 20.32 -54.29 -20.69
N LYS A 353 19.55 -53.96 -21.73
CA LYS A 353 19.87 -52.87 -22.68
C LYS A 353 18.86 -51.74 -22.55
N VAL A 354 19.35 -50.50 -22.62
CA VAL A 354 18.49 -49.32 -22.72
C VAL A 354 17.83 -49.33 -24.11
N ILE A 355 16.50 -49.44 -24.14
CA ILE A 355 15.70 -49.47 -25.37
C ILE A 355 14.96 -48.15 -25.64
N GLY A 356 14.89 -47.27 -24.64
CA GLY A 356 14.22 -45.98 -24.73
C GLY A 356 14.27 -45.23 -23.40
N ILE A 357 13.50 -44.14 -23.33
CA ILE A 357 13.42 -43.25 -22.19
C ILE A 357 11.95 -43.03 -21.88
N VAL A 358 11.59 -43.03 -20.60
CA VAL A 358 10.32 -42.50 -20.14
C VAL A 358 10.57 -41.15 -19.46
N MET A 359 9.77 -40.15 -19.81
CA MET A 359 9.71 -38.86 -19.17
C MET A 359 8.34 -38.69 -18.54
N VAL A 360 8.30 -38.18 -17.31
CA VAL A 360 7.07 -37.82 -16.60
C VAL A 360 7.22 -36.46 -15.95
N GLY A 361 6.12 -35.79 -15.64
CA GLY A 361 6.23 -34.48 -15.01
C GLY A 361 4.96 -33.87 -14.42
N TYR A 362 5.19 -32.71 -13.80
CA TYR A 362 4.19 -31.81 -13.25
C TYR A 362 4.28 -30.45 -13.96
N LEU A 363 3.15 -29.86 -14.27
CA LEU A 363 3.00 -28.51 -14.81
C LEU A 363 3.11 -27.51 -13.66
N LEU A 364 3.86 -26.43 -13.87
CA LEU A 364 3.93 -25.29 -12.95
C LEU A 364 2.99 -24.19 -13.44
N ASP A 365 1.71 -24.53 -13.58
CA ASP A 365 0.67 -23.71 -14.15
C ASP A 365 -0.15 -22.96 -13.08
N LYS A 366 -1.33 -22.47 -13.47
CA LYS A 366 -2.22 -21.76 -12.55
C LYS A 366 -2.66 -22.63 -11.37
N GLU A 367 -2.95 -23.91 -11.58
CA GLU A 367 -3.39 -24.83 -10.51
C GLU A 367 -2.29 -24.99 -9.46
N PHE A 368 -1.03 -25.07 -9.89
CA PHE A 368 0.12 -25.06 -8.99
C PHE A 368 0.18 -23.77 -8.17
N THR A 369 0.06 -22.61 -8.81
CA THR A 369 0.13 -21.31 -8.11
C THR A 369 -1.04 -21.11 -7.14
N ASP A 370 -2.26 -21.53 -7.52
CA ASP A 370 -3.46 -21.45 -6.68
C ASP A 370 -3.30 -22.37 -5.44
N SER A 371 -2.82 -23.61 -5.63
CA SER A 371 -2.54 -24.52 -4.52
C SER A 371 -1.47 -24.00 -3.57
N PHE A 372 -0.42 -23.35 -4.10
CA PHE A 372 0.60 -22.74 -3.25
C PHE A 372 0.06 -21.55 -2.47
N LYS A 373 -0.80 -20.71 -3.06
CA LYS A 373 -1.48 -19.62 -2.36
C LYS A 373 -2.37 -20.12 -1.24
N ASP A 374 -3.12 -21.20 -1.46
CA ASP A 374 -3.99 -21.78 -0.42
C ASP A 374 -3.17 -22.26 0.80
N ASN A 375 -1.95 -22.73 0.58
CA ASN A 375 -1.07 -23.20 1.65
C ASN A 375 -0.24 -22.09 2.32
N SER A 376 0.21 -21.08 1.55
CA SER A 376 1.13 -20.04 2.02
C SER A 376 0.43 -18.74 2.43
N GLY A 377 -0.75 -18.46 1.90
CA GLY A 377 -1.46 -17.19 2.04
C GLY A 377 -0.88 -16.04 1.20
N PHE A 378 0.16 -16.28 0.38
CA PHE A 378 0.79 -15.27 -0.46
C PHE A 378 0.37 -15.40 -1.92
N GLU A 379 0.27 -14.25 -2.59
CA GLU A 379 0.10 -14.21 -4.04
C GLU A 379 1.39 -14.68 -4.72
N THR A 380 1.25 -15.51 -5.75
CA THR A 380 2.36 -16.09 -6.49
C THR A 380 2.17 -15.85 -7.97
N SER A 381 3.20 -15.34 -8.62
CA SER A 381 3.25 -15.12 -10.05
C SER A 381 4.52 -15.73 -10.62
N LEU A 382 4.36 -16.57 -11.64
CA LEU A 382 5.43 -17.21 -12.40
C LEU A 382 5.62 -16.48 -13.72
N PHE A 383 6.86 -16.13 -14.01
CA PHE A 383 7.26 -15.45 -15.23
C PHE A 383 8.25 -16.29 -16.03
N VAL A 384 7.99 -16.41 -17.33
CA VAL A 384 8.86 -17.07 -18.31
C VAL A 384 9.14 -16.07 -19.41
N ASP A 385 10.42 -15.88 -19.78
CA ASP A 385 10.85 -14.89 -20.79
C ASP A 385 10.27 -13.48 -20.56
N ASN A 386 10.19 -13.04 -19.30
CA ASN A 386 9.57 -11.78 -18.88
C ASN A 386 8.08 -11.64 -19.24
N LYS A 387 7.33 -12.73 -19.34
CA LYS A 387 5.87 -12.75 -19.51
C LYS A 387 5.22 -13.54 -18.39
N VAL A 388 4.02 -13.11 -17.99
CA VAL A 388 3.21 -13.85 -17.00
C VAL A 388 2.85 -15.21 -17.59
N TYR A 389 3.32 -16.28 -16.95
CA TYR A 389 2.98 -17.66 -17.31
C TYR A 389 1.79 -18.14 -16.48
N ALA A 390 1.87 -17.96 -15.16
CA ALA A 390 0.79 -18.29 -14.22
C ALA A 390 0.78 -17.25 -13.09
N SER A 391 -0.41 -16.91 -12.58
CA SER A 391 -0.53 -15.95 -11.49
C SER A 391 -1.84 -16.14 -10.73
N THR A 392 -1.76 -16.04 -9.41
CA THR A 392 -2.94 -16.03 -8.52
C THR A 392 -3.61 -14.66 -8.46
N THR A 393 -2.89 -13.61 -8.86
CA THR A 393 -3.39 -12.25 -9.01
C THR A 393 -3.76 -11.96 -10.45
N PHE A 394 -4.79 -11.15 -10.67
CA PHE A 394 -5.18 -10.67 -12.00
C PHE A 394 -4.11 -9.70 -12.53
N LEU A 395 -3.15 -10.25 -13.28
CA LEU A 395 -2.11 -9.49 -13.97
C LEU A 395 -2.44 -9.44 -15.48
N PRO A 396 -2.49 -8.26 -16.12
CA PRO A 396 -2.53 -8.16 -17.57
C PRO A 396 -1.32 -8.89 -18.18
N GLU A 397 -1.53 -9.65 -19.25
CA GLU A 397 -0.45 -10.37 -19.96
C GLU A 397 0.68 -9.45 -20.47
N SER A 398 0.40 -8.15 -20.62
CA SER A 398 1.35 -7.11 -21.06
C SER A 398 2.17 -6.47 -19.94
N THR A 399 2.17 -7.03 -18.72
CA THR A 399 2.90 -6.44 -17.58
C THR A 399 4.42 -6.51 -17.80
N THR A 400 5.06 -5.37 -18.05
CA THR A 400 6.49 -5.24 -18.38
C THR A 400 7.39 -4.88 -17.18
N SER A 401 6.82 -4.61 -16.01
CA SER A 401 7.56 -4.22 -14.81
C SER A 401 7.88 -5.43 -13.93
N ILE A 402 8.73 -6.33 -14.45
CA ILE A 402 9.23 -7.48 -13.69
C ILE A 402 10.59 -7.10 -13.10
N PRO A 403 10.83 -7.32 -11.80
CA PRO A 403 12.17 -7.19 -11.25
C PRO A 403 13.09 -8.21 -11.92
N LYS A 404 14.07 -7.73 -12.68
CA LYS A 404 15.04 -8.57 -13.41
C LYS A 404 16.00 -9.33 -12.49
N ASP A 405 16.16 -8.81 -11.28
CA ASP A 405 17.06 -9.34 -10.25
C ASP A 405 16.24 -9.80 -9.03
N GLU A 406 16.89 -10.57 -8.16
CA GLU A 406 16.33 -10.90 -6.85
C GLU A 406 16.01 -9.60 -6.10
N PHE A 407 14.73 -9.42 -5.80
CA PHE A 407 14.22 -8.26 -5.14
C PHE A 407 13.65 -8.65 -3.79
N TRP A 408 13.85 -7.77 -2.80
CA TRP A 408 13.30 -7.94 -1.47
C TRP A 408 12.85 -6.59 -0.92
N GLY A 409 11.53 -6.41 -0.75
CA GLY A 409 10.99 -5.17 -0.18
C GLY A 409 9.71 -4.69 -0.84
N SER A 410 9.53 -3.37 -0.88
CA SER A 410 8.39 -2.73 -1.53
C SER A 410 8.63 -2.49 -3.02
N MET A 411 7.80 -3.06 -3.88
CA MET A 411 7.82 -2.80 -5.32
C MET A 411 6.46 -2.31 -5.80
N LYS A 412 6.45 -1.66 -6.97
CA LYS A 412 5.21 -1.36 -7.68
C LYS A 412 4.90 -2.49 -8.64
N LEU A 413 3.75 -3.12 -8.46
CA LEU A 413 3.17 -4.05 -9.42
C LEU A 413 1.85 -3.45 -9.88
N LEU A 414 1.73 -3.12 -11.17
CA LEU A 414 0.55 -2.45 -11.76
C LEU A 414 0.16 -1.16 -11.03
N ASP A 415 1.15 -0.30 -10.76
CA ASP A 415 1.00 0.94 -10.00
C ASP A 415 0.54 0.78 -8.54
N GLN A 416 0.46 -0.44 -8.03
CA GLN A 416 0.15 -0.71 -6.63
C GLN A 416 1.42 -1.04 -5.85
N ASP A 417 1.60 -0.38 -4.70
CA ASP A 417 2.68 -0.68 -3.77
C ASP A 417 2.39 -2.02 -3.08
N ILE A 418 3.20 -3.02 -3.40
CA ILE A 418 3.17 -4.35 -2.78
C ILE A 418 4.48 -4.60 -2.04
N ILE A 419 4.44 -5.45 -1.01
CA ILE A 419 5.65 -6.08 -0.49
C ILE A 419 5.78 -7.43 -1.19
N GLY A 420 6.93 -7.65 -1.80
CA GLY A 420 7.21 -8.87 -2.52
C GLY A 420 8.66 -9.29 -2.44
N LYS A 421 8.87 -10.54 -2.82
CA LYS A 421 10.18 -11.14 -3.04
C LYS A 421 10.19 -11.80 -4.41
N SER A 422 11.24 -11.56 -5.20
CA SER A 422 11.49 -12.30 -6.44
C SER A 422 12.71 -13.19 -6.31
N PHE A 423 12.65 -14.38 -6.90
CA PHE A 423 13.76 -15.32 -7.03
C PHE A 423 13.59 -16.14 -8.30
N LYS A 424 14.66 -16.83 -8.70
CA LYS A 424 14.68 -17.57 -9.96
C LYS A 424 14.60 -19.08 -9.69
N ILE A 425 13.91 -19.78 -10.58
CA ILE A 425 13.96 -21.24 -10.67
C ILE A 425 15.00 -21.57 -11.73
N GLN A 426 15.99 -22.36 -11.31
CA GLN A 426 17.06 -22.82 -12.18
C GLN A 426 16.80 -24.25 -12.61
N ASN A 427 17.29 -24.62 -13.80
CA ASN A 427 17.27 -26.00 -14.25
C ASN A 427 18.49 -26.80 -13.76
N SER A 428 18.56 -28.06 -14.17
CA SER A 428 19.69 -28.97 -13.88
C SER A 428 21.07 -28.45 -14.34
N GLU A 429 21.10 -27.49 -15.25
CA GLU A 429 22.32 -26.86 -15.78
C GLU A 429 22.62 -25.48 -15.15
N ASP A 430 21.93 -25.11 -14.07
CA ASP A 430 22.07 -23.81 -13.38
C ASP A 430 21.60 -22.62 -14.25
N ASN A 431 20.82 -22.86 -15.32
CA ASN A 431 20.23 -21.83 -16.15
C ASN A 431 18.91 -21.34 -15.56
N ASP A 432 18.70 -20.02 -15.55
CA ASP A 432 17.46 -19.38 -15.11
C ASP A 432 16.32 -19.68 -16.09
N VAL A 433 15.32 -20.45 -15.66
CA VAL A 433 14.18 -20.86 -16.50
C VAL A 433 12.94 -20.02 -16.23
N ALA A 434 12.69 -19.68 -14.97
CA ALA A 434 11.54 -18.89 -14.59
C ALA A 434 11.88 -17.94 -13.44
N THR A 435 11.17 -16.82 -13.36
CA THR A 435 11.20 -15.92 -12.21
C THR A 435 9.91 -16.07 -11.43
N VAL A 436 10.02 -16.35 -10.14
CA VAL A 436 8.89 -16.38 -9.21
C VAL A 436 8.81 -15.05 -8.49
N VAL A 437 7.61 -14.49 -8.40
CA VAL A 437 7.32 -13.33 -7.55
C VAL A 437 6.30 -13.76 -6.50
N LEU A 438 6.74 -13.78 -5.24
CA LEU A 438 5.86 -13.90 -4.09
C LEU A 438 5.50 -12.51 -3.58
N SER A 439 4.23 -12.26 -3.33
CA SER A 439 3.77 -10.95 -2.87
C SER A 439 2.58 -11.02 -1.94
N THR A 440 2.39 -9.97 -1.16
CA THR A 440 1.12 -9.75 -0.45
C THR A 440 0.01 -9.41 -1.44
N THR A 441 -1.24 -9.71 -1.06
CA THR A 441 -2.40 -9.24 -1.80
C THR A 441 -2.32 -7.72 -2.03
N PRO A 442 -2.54 -7.25 -3.26
CA PRO A 442 -2.44 -5.83 -3.58
C PRO A 442 -3.37 -5.00 -2.68
N GLY A 443 -2.84 -3.91 -2.12
CA GLY A 443 -3.58 -3.03 -1.21
C GLY A 443 -3.75 -3.54 0.23
N ALA A 444 -3.35 -4.77 0.57
CA ALA A 444 -3.51 -5.29 1.95
C ALA A 444 -2.78 -4.43 3.00
N LEU A 445 -1.59 -3.94 2.66
CA LEU A 445 -0.80 -3.03 3.52
C LEU A 445 -1.42 -1.64 3.61
N VAL A 446 -1.92 -1.11 2.49
CA VAL A 446 -2.61 0.18 2.45
C VAL A 446 -3.87 0.11 3.31
N HIS A 447 -4.67 -0.94 3.15
CA HIS A 447 -5.88 -1.16 3.94
C HIS A 447 -5.57 -1.35 5.42
N SER A 448 -4.51 -2.09 5.76
CA SER A 448 -4.06 -2.26 7.15
C SER A 448 -3.59 -0.94 7.75
N ALA A 449 -2.86 -0.12 6.98
CA ALA A 449 -2.42 1.21 7.40
C ALA A 449 -3.59 2.18 7.58
N GLU A 450 -4.55 2.21 6.64
CA GLU A 450 -5.77 3.01 6.73
C GLU A 450 -6.59 2.63 7.95
N THR A 451 -6.82 1.33 8.17
CA THR A 451 -7.58 0.83 9.33
C THR A 451 -6.88 1.20 10.63
N THR A 452 -5.55 1.06 10.68
CA THR A 452 -4.76 1.46 11.86
C THR A 452 -4.88 2.96 12.12
N ASN A 453 -4.78 3.79 11.09
CA ASN A 453 -4.94 5.24 11.20
C ASN A 453 -6.35 5.63 11.65
N GLN A 454 -7.39 4.98 11.12
CA GLN A 454 -8.78 5.21 11.53
C GLN A 454 -8.99 4.90 13.01
N MET A 455 -8.52 3.73 13.47
CA MET A 455 -8.61 3.32 14.88
C MET A 455 -7.84 4.28 15.78
N THR A 456 -6.67 4.70 15.33
CA THR A 456 -5.82 5.66 16.02
C THR A 456 -6.53 7.01 16.21
N ILE A 457 -7.13 7.55 15.14
CA ILE A 457 -7.91 8.80 15.21
C ILE A 457 -9.10 8.65 16.16
N LEU A 458 -9.81 7.52 16.11
CA LEU A 458 -10.94 7.25 16.99
C LEU A 458 -10.51 7.23 18.47
N ILE A 459 -9.37 6.61 18.78
CA ILE A 459 -8.79 6.63 20.13
C ILE A 459 -8.44 8.06 20.55
N VAL A 460 -7.79 8.85 19.69
CA VAL A 460 -7.46 10.25 20.00
C VAL A 460 -8.73 11.06 20.27
N VAL A 461 -9.77 10.92 19.44
CA VAL A 461 -11.05 11.61 19.62
C VAL A 461 -11.73 11.18 20.93
N LEU A 462 -11.71 9.90 21.28
CA LEU A 462 -12.23 9.42 22.56
C LEU A 462 -11.46 10.00 23.75
N ILE A 463 -10.13 10.09 23.67
CA ILE A 463 -9.31 10.74 24.68
C ILE A 463 -9.67 12.23 24.80
N VAL A 464 -9.80 12.93 23.66
CA VAL A 464 -10.18 14.35 23.62
C VAL A 464 -11.55 14.56 24.30
N LEU A 465 -12.57 13.79 23.90
CA LEU A 465 -13.91 13.87 24.47
C LEU A 465 -13.92 13.52 25.97
N GLY A 466 -13.16 12.48 26.35
CA GLY A 466 -12.98 12.06 27.73
C GLY A 466 -12.29 13.11 28.60
N LEU A 467 -11.40 13.92 28.03
CA LEU A 467 -10.76 15.04 28.72
C LEU A 467 -11.69 16.26 28.82
N ILE A 468 -12.45 16.60 27.76
CA ILE A 468 -13.33 17.78 27.70
C ILE A 468 -14.36 17.81 28.86
N LEU A 469 -14.94 16.66 29.19
CA LEU A 469 -16.01 16.55 30.19
C LEU A 469 -15.58 16.94 31.62
N PRO A 470 -14.50 16.36 32.20
CA PRO A 470 -13.98 16.78 33.50
C PRO A 470 -13.42 18.20 33.47
N LEU A 471 -12.84 18.66 32.35
CA LEU A 471 -12.36 20.04 32.19
C LEU A 471 -13.49 21.06 32.33
N TYR A 472 -14.61 20.81 31.65
CA TYR A 472 -15.77 21.68 31.72
C TYR A 472 -16.30 21.78 33.17
N ARG A 473 -16.40 20.64 33.85
CA ARG A 473 -16.83 20.60 35.26
C ARG A 473 -15.87 21.35 36.18
N LEU A 474 -14.55 21.14 36.01
CA LEU A 474 -13.54 21.82 36.81
C LEU A 474 -13.53 23.33 36.55
N THR A 475 -13.75 23.74 35.30
CA THR A 475 -13.85 25.17 34.95
C THR A 475 -15.05 25.82 35.63
N ILE A 476 -16.22 25.18 35.62
CA ILE A 476 -17.41 25.66 36.33
C ILE A 476 -17.08 25.82 37.82
N TYR A 477 -16.52 24.78 38.44
CA TYR A 477 -16.20 24.76 39.87
C TYR A 477 -15.20 25.86 40.29
N LEU A 478 -14.25 26.21 39.43
CA LEU A 478 -13.29 27.29 39.70
C LEU A 478 -13.87 28.69 39.45
N THR A 479 -15.02 28.79 38.77
CA THR A 479 -15.68 30.08 38.46
C THR A 479 -16.90 30.36 39.30
N SER A 480 -17.53 29.34 39.88
CA SER A 480 -18.49 29.44 40.99
C SER A 480 -17.78 29.72 42.30
#